data_AF-A0A7W2RQK8-F1
#
_entry.id   AF-A0A7W2RQK8-F1
#
_cell.length_a   1.000
_cell.length_b   1.000
_cell.length_c   1.000
_cell.angle_alpha   90.00
_cell.angle_beta   90.00
_cell.angle_gamma   90.00
#
_symmetry.space_group_name_H-M   'P 1'
#
loop_
_entity.id
_entity.type
_entity.pdbx_description
1 polymer ?
#
loop_
_entity_poly.entity_id
_entity_poly.type
_entity_poly.pdbx_seq_one_letter_code
_entity_poly.pdbx_strand_id
1 'polypeptide(L)'
;MHLKLQSFLKLIGIKKVIRKIISYGFQSMIENNPLIYKKIMEAYEKEELNKIKNDINNKGRYLTISRNIKIIEPRGLIIGNNVHIGENSYLNCRGGISIGSNTQIGSNVNITTSKSNYEGICLPFDSTTNDHPVRIGNNVYIDDNVSILPGVTIGEGAVIKSGLVISNDIPERAIVSINESYKITYRDEDTYSRLNNLQSYGGIRGRKLPLNEIEKYSKNLNEDGKNVFFVLGTGRSGSTTIAKALSKHNNIACFHEPKLQLIRISTKLLHGEISQAEAAEELRKLYIKDTKTSSLIYGESDQKLSNLIGLIHKIMPKAKFIWLIREPVKTVNSTYSRGWFSNNEMEFEGQNKLDSNLYAGIYSDYRPRGDLSGYMSKDEWLDMSEFERNCWYWYFWNQNIMKELDLIDSKLWIKVRLEELGEKINSIYEFLDVQPINSEVSTTNKAPPKYELLTDEKWTTAMHSSFNKWCDKQDLY
;
A
#
# COMPACT_ATOMS: atom_id res chain seq x y z
N MET A 1 -36.81 -43.36 7.91
CA MET A 1 -35.54 -42.83 7.35
C MET A 1 -35.37 -43.11 5.84
N HIS A 2 -36.06 -44.08 5.25
CA HIS A 2 -35.89 -44.46 3.84
C HIS A 2 -36.57 -43.54 2.79
N LEU A 3 -37.59 -42.76 3.18
CA LEU A 3 -38.34 -41.85 2.28
C LEU A 3 -37.69 -40.46 2.08
N LYS A 4 -36.66 -40.10 2.87
CA LYS A 4 -35.92 -38.83 2.72
C LYS A 4 -34.68 -38.93 1.81
N LEU A 5 -34.23 -40.15 1.47
CA LEU A 5 -33.06 -40.35 0.60
C LEU A 5 -33.44 -40.33 -0.90
N GLN A 6 -34.62 -40.82 -1.27
CA GLN A 6 -35.11 -40.80 -2.66
C GLN A 6 -35.45 -39.39 -3.16
N SER A 7 -35.94 -38.50 -2.29
CA SER A 7 -36.19 -37.09 -2.62
C SER A 7 -34.89 -36.30 -2.78
N PHE A 8 -33.84 -36.63 -2.01
CA PHE A 8 -32.51 -36.02 -2.11
C PHE A 8 -31.76 -36.44 -3.39
N LEU A 9 -31.86 -37.71 -3.79
CA LEU A 9 -31.29 -38.21 -5.05
C LEU A 9 -32.02 -37.68 -6.30
N LYS A 10 -33.34 -37.45 -6.24
CA LYS A 10 -34.10 -36.78 -7.31
C LYS A 10 -33.63 -35.34 -7.56
N LEU A 11 -33.29 -34.59 -6.49
CA LEU A 11 -32.78 -33.21 -6.59
C LEU A 11 -31.41 -33.12 -7.28
N ILE A 12 -30.54 -34.11 -7.08
CA ILE A 12 -29.22 -34.20 -7.74
C ILE A 12 -29.38 -34.52 -9.24
N GLY A 13 -30.30 -35.44 -9.58
CA GLY A 13 -30.64 -35.77 -10.97
C GLY A 13 -31.25 -34.59 -11.73
N ILE A 14 -32.19 -33.88 -11.09
CA ILE A 14 -32.81 -32.67 -11.65
C ILE A 14 -31.77 -31.56 -11.87
N LYS A 15 -30.82 -31.34 -10.95
CA LYS A 15 -29.73 -30.37 -11.14
C LYS A 15 -28.83 -30.71 -12.33
N LYS A 16 -28.52 -32.00 -12.56
CA LYS A 16 -27.76 -32.44 -13.74
C LYS A 16 -28.53 -32.22 -15.04
N VAL A 17 -29.82 -32.52 -15.06
CA VAL A 17 -30.69 -32.29 -16.23
C VAL A 17 -30.84 -30.81 -16.52
N ILE A 18 -31.08 -29.98 -15.50
CA ILE A 18 -31.14 -28.52 -15.64
C ILE A 18 -29.81 -27.96 -16.17
N ARG A 19 -28.66 -28.40 -15.64
CA ARG A 19 -27.35 -28.00 -16.19
C ARG A 19 -27.19 -28.38 -17.66
N LYS A 20 -27.63 -29.57 -18.07
CA LYS A 20 -27.59 -30.00 -19.47
C LYS A 20 -28.52 -29.16 -20.34
N ILE A 21 -29.76 -28.92 -19.93
CA ILE A 21 -30.72 -28.09 -20.67
C ILE A 21 -30.22 -26.65 -20.79
N ILE A 22 -29.69 -26.08 -19.71
CA ILE A 22 -29.04 -24.75 -19.73
C ILE A 22 -27.86 -24.78 -20.70
N SER A 23 -26.99 -25.80 -20.65
CA SER A 23 -25.85 -25.90 -21.57
C SER A 23 -26.29 -26.02 -23.02
N TYR A 24 -27.34 -26.79 -23.31
CA TYR A 24 -27.85 -27.00 -24.67
C TYR A 24 -28.57 -25.76 -25.19
N GLY A 25 -29.36 -25.09 -24.34
CA GLY A 25 -30.00 -23.83 -24.67
C GLY A 25 -28.98 -22.71 -24.88
N PHE A 26 -27.93 -22.68 -24.07
CA PHE A 26 -26.82 -21.73 -24.22
C PHE A 26 -26.01 -22.01 -25.49
N GLN A 27 -25.71 -23.28 -25.78
CA GLN A 27 -25.04 -23.71 -27.00
C GLN A 27 -25.87 -23.36 -28.25
N SER A 28 -27.16 -23.68 -28.24
CA SER A 28 -28.09 -23.34 -29.31
C SER A 28 -28.23 -21.83 -29.50
N MET A 29 -28.20 -21.04 -28.41
CA MET A 29 -28.18 -19.58 -28.47
C MET A 29 -26.88 -19.06 -29.10
N ILE A 30 -25.72 -19.63 -28.76
CA ILE A 30 -24.42 -19.29 -29.37
C ILE A 30 -24.43 -19.59 -30.87
N GLU A 31 -24.88 -20.79 -31.25
CA GLU A 31 -24.91 -21.25 -32.64
C GLU A 31 -25.87 -20.42 -33.51
N ASN A 32 -27.05 -20.10 -33.00
CA ASN A 32 -28.06 -19.35 -33.74
C ASN A 32 -27.88 -17.83 -33.67
N ASN A 33 -27.17 -17.31 -32.66
CA ASN A 33 -26.98 -15.86 -32.45
C ASN A 33 -25.54 -15.51 -32.02
N PRO A 34 -24.53 -15.78 -32.86
CA PRO A 34 -23.12 -15.57 -32.52
C PRO A 34 -22.79 -14.10 -32.21
N LEU A 35 -23.50 -13.16 -32.84
CA LEU A 35 -23.39 -11.72 -32.57
C LEU A 35 -23.86 -11.34 -31.15
N ILE A 36 -24.92 -11.99 -30.64
CA ILE A 36 -25.42 -11.74 -29.28
C ILE A 36 -24.42 -12.29 -28.27
N TYR A 37 -23.93 -13.52 -28.49
CA TYR A 37 -22.88 -14.10 -27.65
C TYR A 37 -21.62 -13.22 -27.59
N LYS A 38 -21.13 -12.75 -28.75
CA LYS A 38 -19.98 -11.84 -28.81
C LYS A 38 -20.20 -10.58 -27.98
N LYS A 39 -21.37 -9.92 -28.10
CA LYS A 39 -21.70 -8.72 -27.31
C LYS A 39 -21.76 -9.01 -25.81
N ILE A 40 -22.31 -10.16 -25.40
CA ILE A 40 -22.36 -10.57 -23.99
C ILE A 40 -20.95 -10.77 -23.46
N MET A 41 -20.09 -11.47 -24.20
CA MET A 41 -18.70 -11.70 -23.80
C MET A 41 -17.91 -10.39 -23.73
N GLU A 42 -18.06 -9.48 -24.70
CA GLU A 42 -17.42 -8.16 -24.67
C GLU A 42 -17.87 -7.33 -23.45
N ALA A 43 -19.16 -7.41 -23.08
CA ALA A 43 -19.68 -6.75 -21.89
C ALA A 43 -19.11 -7.37 -20.60
N TYR A 44 -19.05 -8.70 -20.52
CA TYR A 44 -18.48 -9.43 -19.39
C TYR A 44 -16.99 -9.11 -19.20
N GLU A 45 -16.20 -9.16 -20.27
CA GLU A 45 -14.78 -8.79 -20.25
C GLU A 45 -14.56 -7.35 -19.80
N LYS A 46 -15.40 -6.42 -20.27
CA LYS A 46 -15.35 -5.02 -19.86
C LYS A 46 -15.66 -4.86 -18.37
N GLU A 47 -16.61 -5.63 -17.84
CA GLU A 47 -16.95 -5.62 -16.41
C GLU A 47 -15.80 -6.18 -15.56
N GLU A 48 -15.22 -7.31 -15.95
CA GLU A 48 -14.03 -7.89 -15.28
C GLU A 48 -12.85 -6.93 -15.29
N LEU A 49 -12.56 -6.29 -16.44
CA LEU A 49 -11.51 -5.27 -16.53
C LEU A 49 -11.80 -4.06 -15.63
N ASN A 50 -13.06 -3.64 -15.51
CA ASN A 50 -13.43 -2.56 -14.61
C ASN A 50 -13.24 -2.96 -13.14
N LYS A 51 -13.57 -4.21 -12.75
CA LYS A 51 -13.30 -4.74 -11.41
C LYS A 51 -11.81 -4.74 -11.10
N ILE A 52 -10.99 -5.33 -11.99
CA ILE A 52 -9.53 -5.34 -11.85
C ILE A 52 -8.99 -3.92 -11.73
N LYS A 53 -9.42 -3.00 -12.61
CA LYS A 53 -9.00 -1.61 -12.53
C LYS A 53 -9.40 -1.00 -11.19
N ASN A 54 -10.61 -1.23 -10.70
CA ASN A 54 -11.07 -0.72 -9.41
C ASN A 54 -10.25 -1.28 -8.23
N ASP A 55 -9.87 -2.55 -8.28
CA ASP A 55 -9.04 -3.20 -7.25
C ASP A 55 -7.60 -2.68 -7.21
N ILE A 56 -7.10 -2.14 -8.33
CA ILE A 56 -5.83 -1.40 -8.37
C ILE A 56 -6.07 -0.01 -7.77
N ASN A 57 -5.98 0.07 -6.45
CA ASN A 57 -6.17 1.31 -5.69
C ASN A 57 -5.22 2.40 -6.16
N ASN A 58 -3.95 2.04 -6.38
CA ASN A 58 -2.95 3.07 -6.55
C ASN A 58 -2.91 3.66 -7.98
N LYS A 59 -3.49 3.14 -9.06
CA LYS A 59 -3.15 3.51 -10.48
C LYS A 59 -3.11 5.02 -10.87
N GLY A 60 -2.19 5.40 -11.77
CA GLY A 60 -2.15 6.71 -12.42
C GLY A 60 -3.20 6.88 -13.53
N ARG A 61 -3.24 8.06 -14.16
CA ARG A 61 -4.17 8.36 -15.26
C ARG A 61 -3.73 7.65 -16.55
N TYR A 62 -4.68 7.46 -17.47
CA TYR A 62 -4.41 6.82 -18.77
C TYR A 62 -3.89 5.37 -18.68
N LEU A 63 -4.30 4.65 -17.63
CA LEU A 63 -4.04 3.22 -17.53
C LEU A 63 -4.94 2.42 -18.49
N THR A 64 -4.29 1.75 -19.44
CA THR A 64 -4.93 0.81 -20.37
C THR A 64 -4.50 -0.60 -20.05
N ILE A 65 -5.45 -1.44 -19.65
CA ILE A 65 -5.24 -2.86 -19.39
C ILE A 65 -6.00 -3.63 -20.47
N SER A 66 -5.32 -4.51 -21.17
CA SER A 66 -5.89 -5.42 -22.18
C SER A 66 -6.54 -6.65 -21.51
N ARG A 67 -7.17 -7.52 -22.31
CA ARG A 67 -7.97 -8.66 -21.81
C ARG A 67 -7.11 -9.72 -21.11
N ASN A 68 -7.78 -10.56 -20.31
CA ASN A 68 -7.19 -11.76 -19.68
C ASN A 68 -5.98 -11.50 -18.77
N ILE A 69 -5.92 -10.32 -18.16
CA ILE A 69 -4.91 -9.98 -17.17
C ILE A 69 -5.21 -10.69 -15.85
N LYS A 70 -4.18 -11.24 -15.22
CA LYS A 70 -4.26 -11.83 -13.87
C LYS A 70 -3.34 -11.08 -12.92
N ILE A 71 -3.92 -10.47 -11.89
CA ILE A 71 -3.18 -9.71 -10.86
C ILE A 71 -3.42 -10.37 -9.51
N ILE A 72 -2.34 -10.78 -8.84
CA ILE A 72 -2.36 -11.31 -7.47
C ILE A 72 -1.97 -10.19 -6.51
N GLU A 73 -2.73 -10.02 -5.43
CA GLU A 73 -2.57 -8.93 -4.43
C GLU A 73 -2.50 -7.53 -5.07
N PRO A 74 -3.55 -7.07 -5.79
CA PRO A 74 -3.52 -5.80 -6.53
C PRO A 74 -3.18 -4.55 -5.68
N ARG A 75 -3.32 -4.62 -4.35
CA ARG A 75 -2.87 -3.58 -3.41
C ARG A 75 -1.36 -3.34 -3.44
N GLY A 76 -0.58 -4.37 -3.76
CA GLY A 76 0.88 -4.28 -3.91
C GLY A 76 1.32 -3.66 -5.25
N LEU A 77 0.40 -3.33 -6.15
CA LEU A 77 0.70 -2.83 -7.49
C LEU A 77 0.71 -1.30 -7.55
N ILE A 78 1.82 -0.73 -8.04
CA ILE A 78 2.00 0.69 -8.32
C ILE A 78 2.24 0.88 -9.84
N ILE A 79 1.56 1.84 -10.46
CA ILE A 79 1.46 2.08 -11.91
C ILE A 79 1.36 3.59 -12.20
N GLY A 80 2.37 4.18 -12.84
CA GLY A 80 2.39 5.60 -13.20
C GLY A 80 1.31 6.02 -14.21
N ASN A 81 1.47 7.21 -14.77
CA ASN A 81 0.56 7.71 -15.79
C ASN A 81 0.89 7.12 -17.17
N ASN A 82 -0.09 7.03 -18.05
CA ASN A 82 0.10 6.56 -19.42
C ASN A 82 0.82 5.20 -19.46
N VAL A 83 0.26 4.23 -18.73
CA VAL A 83 0.77 2.86 -18.74
C VAL A 83 -0.16 1.95 -19.52
N HIS A 84 0.43 1.12 -20.38
CA HIS A 84 -0.27 0.05 -21.07
C HIS A 84 0.20 -1.32 -20.55
N ILE A 85 -0.74 -2.22 -20.30
CA ILE A 85 -0.45 -3.63 -20.02
C ILE A 85 -1.19 -4.49 -21.03
N GLY A 86 -0.41 -5.23 -21.84
CA GLY A 86 -0.89 -6.11 -22.88
C GLY A 86 -1.60 -7.35 -22.35
N GLU A 87 -2.31 -8.03 -23.25
CA GLU A 87 -3.21 -9.12 -22.90
C GLU A 87 -2.48 -10.34 -22.33
N ASN A 88 -3.20 -11.17 -21.58
CA ASN A 88 -2.70 -12.40 -20.97
C ASN A 88 -1.50 -12.21 -20.03
N SER A 89 -1.23 -10.99 -19.57
CA SER A 89 -0.12 -10.74 -18.65
C SER A 89 -0.46 -11.15 -17.22
N TYR A 90 0.54 -11.62 -16.48
CA TYR A 90 0.43 -12.08 -15.10
C TYR A 90 1.31 -11.23 -14.19
N LEU A 91 0.70 -10.63 -13.17
CA LEU A 91 1.39 -9.76 -12.21
C LEU A 91 1.17 -10.30 -10.79
N ASN A 92 2.20 -10.89 -10.20
CA ASN A 92 2.20 -11.27 -8.79
C ASN A 92 2.78 -10.13 -7.96
N CYS A 93 1.93 -9.42 -7.23
CA CYS A 93 2.28 -8.19 -6.53
C CYS A 93 2.52 -8.37 -5.02
N ARG A 94 2.68 -9.60 -4.51
CA ARG A 94 2.89 -9.89 -3.07
C ARG A 94 4.08 -9.12 -2.47
N GLY A 95 5.25 -9.19 -3.11
CA GLY A 95 6.44 -8.41 -2.72
C GLY A 95 6.45 -6.95 -3.22
N GLY A 96 5.43 -6.58 -4.00
CA GLY A 96 5.22 -5.25 -4.56
C GLY A 96 5.78 -5.06 -5.96
N ILE A 97 4.98 -4.52 -6.87
CA ILE A 97 5.41 -4.13 -8.23
C ILE A 97 5.25 -2.62 -8.36
N SER A 98 6.26 -1.93 -8.88
CA SER A 98 6.16 -0.51 -9.25
C SER A 98 6.48 -0.33 -10.74
N ILE A 99 5.59 0.34 -11.47
CA ILE A 99 5.70 0.65 -12.89
C ILE A 99 5.66 2.17 -13.05
N GLY A 100 6.70 2.75 -13.65
CA GLY A 100 6.81 4.18 -13.92
C GLY A 100 5.85 4.68 -15.01
N SER A 101 5.83 5.98 -15.22
CA SER A 101 4.97 6.62 -16.21
C SER A 101 5.47 6.39 -17.64
N ASN A 102 4.57 6.50 -18.62
CA ASN A 102 4.85 6.31 -20.05
C ASN A 102 5.42 4.93 -20.39
N THR A 103 5.16 3.94 -19.54
CA THR A 103 5.66 2.58 -19.71
C THR A 103 4.67 1.73 -20.49
N GLN A 104 5.18 1.04 -21.51
CA GLN A 104 4.39 0.15 -22.36
C GLN A 104 4.81 -1.29 -22.10
N ILE A 105 3.87 -2.13 -21.69
CA ILE A 105 4.08 -3.55 -21.46
C ILE A 105 3.27 -4.32 -22.49
N GLY A 106 3.95 -5.19 -23.23
CA GLY A 106 3.39 -6.07 -24.25
C GLY A 106 2.50 -7.17 -23.67
N SER A 107 2.13 -8.09 -24.53
CA SER A 107 1.29 -9.24 -24.23
C SER A 107 2.09 -10.39 -23.65
N ASN A 108 1.43 -11.26 -22.88
CA ASN A 108 2.03 -12.43 -22.24
C ASN A 108 3.24 -12.11 -21.35
N VAL A 109 3.25 -10.93 -20.71
CA VAL A 109 4.33 -10.54 -19.79
C VAL A 109 4.06 -11.11 -18.40
N ASN A 110 5.06 -11.74 -17.81
CA ASN A 110 4.99 -12.29 -16.46
C ASN A 110 5.90 -11.48 -15.52
N ILE A 111 5.33 -10.93 -14.46
CA ILE A 111 6.09 -10.21 -13.42
C ILE A 111 5.84 -10.89 -12.09
N THR A 112 6.90 -11.39 -11.47
CA THR A 112 6.83 -12.07 -10.17
C THR A 112 7.63 -11.33 -9.12
N THR A 113 7.11 -11.29 -7.90
CA THR A 113 7.75 -10.63 -6.74
C THR A 113 7.90 -11.55 -5.54
N SER A 114 7.57 -12.83 -5.68
CA SER A 114 7.52 -13.80 -4.59
C SER A 114 8.07 -15.13 -5.09
N LYS A 115 8.99 -15.72 -4.34
CA LYS A 115 9.56 -17.06 -4.58
C LYS A 115 9.14 -17.99 -3.46
N SER A 116 8.81 -19.24 -3.77
CA SER A 116 8.68 -20.27 -2.72
C SER A 116 10.04 -20.52 -2.07
N ASN A 117 10.07 -20.69 -0.75
CA ASN A 117 11.32 -20.94 -0.03
C ASN A 117 11.75 -22.41 -0.15
N TYR A 118 12.63 -22.69 -1.10
CA TYR A 118 13.23 -24.01 -1.30
C TYR A 118 14.45 -24.27 -0.39
N GLU A 119 14.91 -23.24 0.34
CA GLU A 119 15.95 -23.34 1.38
C GLU A 119 15.31 -23.55 2.77
N GLY A 120 13.99 -23.72 2.81
CA GLY A 120 13.20 -23.95 4.01
C GLY A 120 13.31 -25.38 4.56
N ILE A 121 12.33 -25.75 5.37
CA ILE A 121 12.42 -27.00 6.16
C ILE A 121 11.95 -28.27 5.43
N CYS A 122 11.41 -28.18 4.20
CA CYS A 122 10.96 -29.35 3.44
C CYS A 122 11.10 -29.20 1.92
N LEU A 123 11.11 -30.34 1.22
CA LEU A 123 11.19 -30.41 -0.24
C LEU A 123 9.78 -30.56 -0.87
N PRO A 124 9.54 -29.99 -2.07
CA PRO A 124 10.46 -29.15 -2.85
C PRO A 124 10.61 -27.71 -2.32
N PHE A 125 9.75 -27.29 -1.41
CA PHE A 125 9.78 -26.01 -0.68
C PHE A 125 8.77 -26.07 0.49
N ASP A 126 8.92 -25.20 1.49
CA ASP A 126 7.97 -25.09 2.62
C ASP A 126 6.86 -24.04 2.40
N SER A 127 6.07 -23.73 3.43
CA SER A 127 4.95 -22.78 3.35
C SER A 127 5.37 -21.31 3.33
N THR A 128 6.66 -21.00 3.42
CA THR A 128 7.19 -19.64 3.46
C THR A 128 7.57 -19.11 2.07
N THR A 129 7.62 -17.79 1.94
CA THR A 129 7.94 -17.12 0.66
C THR A 129 8.96 -16.00 0.85
N ASN A 130 9.85 -15.87 -0.13
CA ASN A 130 10.83 -14.79 -0.21
C ASN A 130 10.32 -13.73 -1.19
N ASP A 131 9.87 -12.61 -0.63
CA ASP A 131 9.24 -11.53 -1.37
C ASP A 131 10.23 -10.41 -1.67
N HIS A 132 10.45 -10.15 -2.96
CA HIS A 132 11.36 -9.11 -3.44
C HIS A 132 10.65 -8.21 -4.46
N PRO A 133 10.63 -6.89 -4.24
CA PRO A 133 9.90 -5.97 -5.10
C PRO A 133 10.48 -5.94 -6.51
N VAL A 134 9.63 -5.72 -7.51
CA VAL A 134 10.06 -5.40 -8.89
C VAL A 134 9.81 -3.92 -9.15
N ARG A 135 10.81 -3.25 -9.72
CA ARG A 135 10.79 -1.81 -10.00
C ARG A 135 11.01 -1.59 -11.48
N ILE A 136 10.09 -0.88 -12.14
CA ILE A 136 10.17 -0.55 -13.55
C ILE A 136 10.10 0.98 -13.64
N GLY A 137 11.12 1.59 -14.23
CA GLY A 137 11.25 3.04 -14.38
C GLY A 137 10.25 3.66 -15.36
N ASN A 138 10.40 4.96 -15.61
CA ASN A 138 9.59 5.67 -16.60
C ASN A 138 10.04 5.34 -18.02
N ASN A 139 9.18 5.61 -19.01
CA ASN A 139 9.51 5.52 -20.43
C ASN A 139 10.04 4.12 -20.86
N VAL A 140 9.73 3.08 -20.08
CA VAL A 140 10.19 1.71 -20.34
C VAL A 140 9.30 1.06 -21.40
N TYR A 141 9.89 0.28 -22.28
CA TYR A 141 9.15 -0.59 -23.19
C TYR A 141 9.52 -2.05 -22.91
N ILE A 142 8.55 -2.84 -22.47
CA ILE A 142 8.66 -4.29 -22.33
C ILE A 142 7.85 -4.89 -23.46
N ASP A 143 8.51 -5.63 -24.34
CA ASP A 143 7.89 -6.26 -25.49
C ASP A 143 7.18 -7.57 -25.11
N ASP A 144 6.57 -8.23 -26.09
CA ASP A 144 5.75 -9.42 -25.83
C ASP A 144 6.55 -10.63 -25.29
N ASN A 145 5.92 -11.46 -24.46
CA ASN A 145 6.46 -12.73 -23.95
C ASN A 145 7.72 -12.56 -23.07
N VAL A 146 7.80 -11.50 -22.27
CA VAL A 146 8.90 -11.27 -21.32
C VAL A 146 8.53 -11.76 -19.91
N SER A 147 9.49 -12.36 -19.19
CA SER A 147 9.35 -12.70 -17.77
C SER A 147 10.33 -11.89 -16.91
N ILE A 148 9.84 -11.25 -15.86
CA ILE A 148 10.64 -10.46 -14.91
C ILE A 148 10.59 -11.15 -13.54
N LEU A 149 11.79 -11.47 -13.03
CA LEU A 149 11.95 -12.22 -11.77
C LEU A 149 11.95 -11.29 -10.54
N PRO A 150 11.73 -11.85 -9.33
CA PRO A 150 11.65 -11.05 -8.10
C PRO A 150 12.95 -10.34 -7.78
N GLY A 151 12.86 -9.08 -7.36
CA GLY A 151 13.99 -8.23 -6.97
C GLY A 151 14.55 -7.35 -8.09
N VAL A 152 14.12 -7.52 -9.33
CA VAL A 152 14.66 -6.80 -10.49
C VAL A 152 14.22 -5.34 -10.53
N THR A 153 15.18 -4.46 -10.81
CA THR A 153 14.98 -3.05 -11.17
C THR A 153 15.30 -2.83 -12.65
N ILE A 154 14.33 -2.34 -13.42
CA ILE A 154 14.48 -1.92 -14.82
C ILE A 154 14.56 -0.40 -14.85
N GLY A 155 15.70 0.13 -15.27
CA GLY A 155 16.00 1.56 -15.33
C GLY A 155 15.10 2.32 -16.31
N GLU A 156 15.01 3.63 -16.09
CA GLU A 156 14.23 4.54 -16.94
C GLU A 156 14.68 4.48 -18.41
N GLY A 157 13.71 4.50 -19.34
CA GLY A 157 13.97 4.48 -20.78
C GLY A 157 14.42 3.12 -21.32
N ALA A 158 14.56 2.10 -20.48
CA ALA A 158 15.00 0.78 -20.93
C ALA A 158 14.00 0.14 -21.92
N VAL A 159 14.51 -0.74 -22.79
CA VAL A 159 13.75 -1.51 -23.76
C VAL A 159 14.08 -2.99 -23.62
N ILE A 160 13.09 -3.82 -23.32
CA ILE A 160 13.24 -5.26 -23.19
C ILE A 160 12.56 -5.92 -24.38
N LYS A 161 13.32 -6.55 -25.27
CA LYS A 161 12.78 -7.24 -26.46
C LYS A 161 12.09 -8.56 -26.11
N SER A 162 11.28 -9.05 -27.05
CA SER A 162 10.41 -10.19 -26.83
C SER A 162 11.16 -11.47 -26.46
N GLY A 163 10.51 -12.31 -25.64
CA GLY A 163 11.00 -13.65 -25.29
C GLY A 163 12.09 -13.70 -24.21
N LEU A 164 12.41 -12.57 -23.57
CA LEU A 164 13.47 -12.49 -22.56
C LEU A 164 13.01 -12.90 -21.16
N VAL A 165 13.92 -13.51 -20.40
CA VAL A 165 13.80 -13.66 -18.93
C VAL A 165 14.78 -12.70 -18.26
N ILE A 166 14.27 -11.76 -17.50
CA ILE A 166 15.05 -10.74 -16.80
C ILE A 166 15.22 -11.16 -15.34
N SER A 167 16.44 -11.53 -14.99
CA SER A 167 16.84 -11.97 -13.66
C SER A 167 17.77 -11.01 -12.92
N ASN A 168 18.24 -9.95 -13.59
CA ASN A 168 19.14 -8.94 -13.06
C ASN A 168 18.64 -7.54 -13.41
N ASP A 169 19.13 -6.55 -12.69
CA ASP A 169 18.82 -5.15 -12.92
C ASP A 169 19.26 -4.71 -14.32
N ILE A 170 18.40 -3.92 -14.97
CA ILE A 170 18.65 -3.37 -16.29
C ILE A 170 18.98 -1.89 -16.16
N PRO A 171 20.14 -1.42 -16.66
CA PRO A 171 20.50 0.00 -16.59
C PRO A 171 19.52 0.92 -17.32
N GLU A 172 19.54 2.20 -16.96
CA GLU A 172 18.78 3.22 -17.67
C GLU A 172 19.13 3.27 -19.16
N ARG A 173 18.10 3.46 -19.99
CA ARG A 173 18.17 3.56 -21.46
C ARG A 173 18.75 2.33 -22.14
N ALA A 174 19.02 1.24 -21.40
CA ALA A 174 19.53 0.01 -21.96
C ALA A 174 18.47 -0.66 -22.85
N ILE A 175 18.90 -1.24 -23.95
CA ILE A 175 18.09 -2.03 -24.87
C ILE A 175 18.63 -3.46 -24.79
N VAL A 176 17.83 -4.36 -24.24
CA VAL A 176 18.17 -5.77 -24.09
C VAL A 176 17.49 -6.56 -25.20
N SER A 177 18.26 -7.31 -25.96
CA SER A 177 17.74 -8.20 -27.01
C SER A 177 18.38 -9.58 -26.99
N ILE A 178 17.67 -10.56 -27.53
CA ILE A 178 18.21 -11.90 -27.78
C ILE A 178 19.03 -11.88 -29.07
N ASN A 179 20.29 -12.30 -28.98
CA ASN A 179 21.09 -12.84 -30.08
C ASN A 179 21.69 -14.17 -29.58
N GLU A 180 22.83 -14.63 -30.12
CA GLU A 180 23.61 -15.78 -29.60
C GLU A 180 23.95 -15.66 -28.10
N SER A 181 24.01 -14.43 -27.57
CA SER A 181 24.04 -14.09 -26.13
C SER A 181 23.17 -12.85 -25.88
N TYR A 182 22.69 -12.65 -24.64
CA TYR A 182 21.97 -11.42 -24.26
C TYR A 182 22.82 -10.20 -24.66
N LYS A 183 22.33 -9.38 -25.59
CA LYS A 183 23.02 -8.18 -26.06
C LYS A 183 22.38 -6.97 -25.40
N ILE A 184 23.21 -6.14 -24.78
CA ILE A 184 22.81 -4.84 -24.22
C ILE A 184 23.39 -3.75 -25.13
N THR A 185 22.50 -2.93 -25.68
CA THR A 185 22.85 -1.64 -26.32
C THR A 185 22.16 -0.51 -25.56
N TYR A 186 22.27 0.74 -26.01
CA TYR A 186 21.65 1.89 -25.34
C TYR A 186 20.88 2.75 -26.34
N ARG A 187 19.85 3.44 -25.86
CA ARG A 187 19.24 4.53 -26.62
C ARG A 187 20.26 5.67 -26.79
N ASP A 188 20.09 6.42 -27.88
CA ASP A 188 20.79 7.68 -28.07
C ASP A 188 20.38 8.71 -27.01
N GLU A 189 21.37 9.25 -26.31
CA GLU A 189 21.17 10.12 -25.15
C GLU A 189 20.49 11.44 -25.52
N ASP A 190 21.02 12.10 -26.54
CA ASP A 190 20.56 13.42 -26.96
C ASP A 190 19.13 13.36 -27.49
N THR A 191 18.82 12.31 -28.26
CA THR A 191 17.45 12.06 -28.73
C THR A 191 16.51 11.78 -27.57
N TYR A 192 16.91 10.92 -26.63
CA TYR A 192 16.09 10.59 -25.47
C TYR A 192 15.80 11.84 -24.62
N SER A 193 16.84 12.57 -24.23
CA SER A 193 16.75 13.77 -23.41
C SER A 193 15.92 14.86 -24.09
N ARG A 194 16.12 15.08 -25.39
CA ARG A 194 15.30 16.03 -26.17
C ARG A 194 13.82 15.64 -26.18
N LEU A 195 13.49 14.38 -26.43
CA LEU A 195 12.10 13.92 -26.45
C LEU A 195 11.44 13.98 -25.08
N ASN A 196 12.18 13.65 -24.02
CA ASN A 196 11.71 13.74 -22.64
C ASN A 196 11.43 15.21 -22.24
N ASN A 197 12.34 16.13 -22.57
CA ASN A 197 12.18 17.57 -22.32
C ASN A 197 10.99 18.17 -23.07
N LEU A 198 10.75 17.73 -24.30
CA LEU A 198 9.57 18.12 -25.09
C LEU A 198 8.28 17.40 -24.66
N GLN A 199 8.35 16.53 -23.65
CA GLN A 199 7.26 15.67 -23.21
C GLN A 199 6.63 14.88 -24.37
N SER A 200 7.42 14.43 -25.34
CA SER A 200 6.90 13.79 -26.54
C SER A 200 6.69 12.28 -26.35
N TYR A 201 5.69 11.91 -25.54
CA TYR A 201 5.42 10.52 -25.15
C TYR A 201 4.49 9.77 -26.11
N GLY A 202 4.71 8.45 -26.24
CA GLY A 202 3.80 7.54 -26.93
C GLY A 202 2.71 7.02 -25.99
N GLY A 203 1.48 6.95 -26.49
CA GLY A 203 0.35 6.26 -25.86
C GLY A 203 0.12 4.89 -26.48
N ILE A 204 -1.14 4.45 -26.50
CA ILE A 204 -1.53 3.12 -27.00
C ILE A 204 -1.02 2.90 -28.44
N ARG A 205 -0.22 1.84 -28.61
CA ARG A 205 0.44 1.46 -29.89
C ARG A 205 1.42 2.52 -30.41
N GLY A 206 2.05 3.28 -29.51
CA GLY A 206 3.09 4.26 -29.86
C GLY A 206 2.56 5.56 -30.48
N ARG A 207 1.25 5.77 -30.54
CA ARG A 207 0.67 7.04 -31.03
C ARG A 207 1.04 8.18 -30.10
N LYS A 208 1.62 9.26 -30.62
CA LYS A 208 2.02 10.43 -29.82
C LYS A 208 0.83 10.97 -29.02
N LEU A 209 1.05 11.20 -27.73
CA LEU A 209 0.05 11.82 -26.87
C LEU A 209 -0.01 13.32 -27.12
N PRO A 210 -1.23 13.88 -27.28
CA PRO A 210 -1.41 15.32 -27.34
C PRO A 210 -0.92 16.02 -26.06
N LEU A 211 -0.33 17.21 -26.17
CA LEU A 211 0.19 17.98 -25.02
C LEU A 211 -0.90 18.27 -23.98
N ASN A 212 -2.10 18.63 -24.42
CA ASN A 212 -3.24 18.85 -23.53
C ASN A 212 -3.67 17.57 -22.78
N GLU A 213 -3.43 16.38 -23.33
CA GLU A 213 -3.64 15.13 -22.60
C GLU A 213 -2.53 14.95 -21.57
N ILE A 214 -1.27 15.21 -21.94
CA ILE A 214 -0.11 15.16 -21.03
C ILE A 214 -0.32 16.08 -19.83
N GLU A 215 -0.70 17.33 -20.07
CA GLU A 215 -1.02 18.34 -19.05
C GLU A 215 -2.09 17.85 -18.07
N LYS A 216 -3.06 17.06 -18.53
CA LYS A 216 -4.10 16.45 -17.67
C LYS A 216 -3.54 15.41 -16.71
N TYR A 217 -2.30 14.95 -16.81
CA TYR A 217 -1.75 13.96 -15.85
C TYR A 217 -0.31 14.22 -15.41
N SER A 218 0.40 15.14 -16.05
CA SER A 218 1.62 15.73 -15.53
C SER A 218 1.25 16.60 -14.32
N LYS A 219 1.31 16.02 -13.12
CA LYS A 219 0.96 16.71 -11.88
C LYS A 219 2.11 17.49 -11.29
N ASN A 220 1.76 18.62 -10.71
CA ASN A 220 2.60 19.42 -9.85
C ASN A 220 2.20 19.12 -8.39
N LEU A 221 2.95 18.24 -7.70
CA LEU A 221 2.69 17.90 -6.29
C LEU A 221 2.64 19.14 -5.36
N ASN A 222 3.26 20.27 -5.77
CA ASN A 222 3.20 21.52 -5.01
C ASN A 222 1.81 22.18 -5.02
N GLU A 223 1.03 22.01 -6.09
CA GLU A 223 -0.34 22.57 -6.18
C GLU A 223 -1.38 21.58 -5.64
N ASP A 224 -1.20 20.30 -5.97
CA ASP A 224 -2.10 19.23 -5.57
C ASP A 224 -2.15 18.99 -4.05
N GLY A 225 -1.05 19.28 -3.33
CA GLY A 225 -0.99 19.15 -1.87
C GLY A 225 -2.06 19.96 -1.12
N LYS A 226 -2.62 21.01 -1.73
CA LYS A 226 -3.64 21.87 -1.08
C LYS A 226 -4.90 21.09 -0.65
N ASN A 227 -5.27 20.04 -1.40
CA ASN A 227 -6.45 19.23 -1.12
C ASN A 227 -6.10 17.87 -0.51
N VAL A 228 -4.94 17.76 0.13
CA VAL A 228 -4.45 16.52 0.74
C VAL A 228 -4.19 16.75 2.22
N PHE A 229 -4.59 15.79 3.06
CA PHE A 229 -4.19 15.76 4.46
C PHE A 229 -3.77 14.38 4.94
N PHE A 230 -2.99 14.37 6.01
CA PHE A 230 -2.44 13.17 6.63
C PHE A 230 -2.76 13.16 8.12
N VAL A 231 -3.36 12.07 8.60
CA VAL A 231 -3.59 11.83 10.02
C VAL A 231 -2.45 10.99 10.58
N LEU A 232 -1.69 11.62 11.47
CA LEU A 232 -0.53 11.08 12.15
C LEU A 232 -0.94 10.46 13.48
N GLY A 233 -0.14 9.52 13.98
CA GLY A 233 -0.35 8.92 15.29
C GLY A 233 0.58 7.75 15.58
N THR A 234 0.39 7.13 16.74
CA THR A 234 1.26 6.07 17.26
C THR A 234 0.78 4.66 16.90
N GLY A 235 -0.31 4.52 16.15
CA GLY A 235 -1.06 3.26 16.12
C GLY A 235 -1.85 3.05 17.39
N ARG A 236 -3.02 2.40 17.27
CA ARG A 236 -4.00 2.30 18.38
C ARG A 236 -4.45 3.66 18.96
N SER A 237 -4.23 4.76 18.23
CA SER A 237 -4.66 6.12 18.55
C SER A 237 -6.06 6.46 18.03
N GLY A 238 -6.78 5.51 17.43
CA GLY A 238 -8.11 5.75 16.84
C GLY A 238 -8.09 6.13 15.36
N SER A 239 -7.04 5.75 14.63
CA SER A 239 -6.86 6.00 13.19
C SER A 239 -8.05 5.56 12.32
N THR A 240 -8.65 4.40 12.61
CA THR A 240 -9.89 3.96 11.94
C THR A 240 -11.09 4.84 12.28
N THR A 241 -11.21 5.29 13.53
CA THR A 241 -12.33 6.10 14.02
C THR A 241 -12.36 7.46 13.33
N ILE A 242 -11.22 8.16 13.30
CA ILE A 242 -11.12 9.46 12.64
C ILE A 242 -11.32 9.37 11.12
N ALA A 243 -10.77 8.34 10.46
CA ALA A 243 -10.98 8.15 9.02
C ALA A 243 -12.45 7.95 8.68
N LYS A 244 -13.17 7.14 9.48
CA LYS A 244 -14.62 6.95 9.34
C LYS A 244 -15.42 8.21 9.65
N ALA A 245 -15.02 8.98 10.66
CA ALA A 245 -15.69 10.22 11.05
C ALA A 245 -15.60 11.26 9.93
N LEU A 246 -14.39 11.51 9.41
CA LEU A 246 -14.15 12.49 8.35
C LEU A 246 -14.79 12.10 7.02
N SER A 247 -14.80 10.80 6.69
CA SER A 247 -15.46 10.29 5.48
C SER A 247 -17.00 10.37 5.50
N LYS A 248 -17.63 10.85 6.59
CA LYS A 248 -19.05 11.19 6.60
C LYS A 248 -19.34 12.48 5.83
N HIS A 249 -18.34 13.35 5.65
CA HIS A 249 -18.51 14.59 4.92
C HIS A 249 -18.45 14.32 3.41
N ASN A 250 -19.45 14.82 2.67
CA ASN A 250 -19.56 14.65 1.21
C ASN A 250 -18.38 15.22 0.39
N ASN A 251 -17.48 16.01 1.02
CA ASN A 251 -16.34 16.67 0.38
C ASN A 251 -15.00 16.05 0.82
N ILE A 252 -15.01 15.02 1.66
CA ILE A 252 -13.80 14.39 2.19
C ILE A 252 -13.81 12.91 1.87
N ALA A 253 -12.69 12.41 1.36
CA ALA A 253 -12.42 10.99 1.20
C ALA A 253 -11.20 10.61 2.04
N CYS A 254 -11.42 10.08 3.25
CA CYS A 254 -10.37 9.72 4.18
C CYS A 254 -10.24 8.19 4.34
N PHE A 255 -9.05 7.66 4.05
CA PHE A 255 -8.78 6.22 4.04
C PHE A 255 -7.87 5.83 5.20
N HIS A 256 -8.11 4.66 5.79
CA HIS A 256 -7.26 4.10 6.82
C HIS A 256 -6.25 3.13 6.19
N GLU A 257 -4.94 3.40 6.37
CA GLU A 257 -3.82 2.58 5.90
C GLU A 257 -3.96 2.09 4.44
N PRO A 258 -4.20 2.98 3.46
CA PRO A 258 -4.46 2.58 2.07
C PRO A 258 -3.22 2.02 1.34
N LYS A 259 -2.01 2.24 1.89
CA LYS A 259 -0.72 1.97 1.24
C LYS A 259 0.20 1.14 2.13
N LEU A 260 0.16 -0.17 1.97
CA LEU A 260 1.04 -1.09 2.72
C LEU A 260 2.54 -0.80 2.52
N GLN A 261 2.91 -0.23 1.38
CA GLN A 261 4.31 0.14 1.08
C GLN A 261 4.87 1.18 2.08
N LEU A 262 4.01 2.02 2.68
CA LEU A 262 4.43 2.99 3.69
C LEU A 262 5.02 2.31 4.92
N ILE A 263 4.55 1.10 5.29
CA ILE A 263 5.08 0.33 6.42
C ILE A 263 6.57 0.07 6.24
N ARG A 264 6.95 -0.40 5.04
CA ARG A 264 8.34 -0.70 4.70
C ARG A 264 9.16 0.58 4.53
N ILE A 265 8.67 1.56 3.79
CA ILE A 265 9.40 2.82 3.54
C ILE A 265 9.68 3.55 4.85
N SER A 266 8.65 3.72 5.70
CA SER A 266 8.75 4.40 6.99
C SER A 266 9.77 3.73 7.90
N THR A 267 9.70 2.42 8.03
CA THR A 267 10.56 1.67 8.98
C THR A 267 11.98 1.52 8.46
N LYS A 268 12.17 1.21 7.17
CA LYS A 268 13.51 1.15 6.57
C LYS A 268 14.23 2.49 6.62
N LEU A 269 13.51 3.58 6.41
CA LEU A 269 14.08 4.92 6.57
C LEU A 269 14.48 5.18 8.03
N LEU A 270 13.61 4.81 8.97
CA LEU A 270 13.89 4.94 10.40
C LEU A 270 15.13 4.15 10.83
N HIS A 271 15.32 2.96 10.26
CA HIS A 271 16.45 2.06 10.56
C HIS A 271 17.70 2.34 9.73
N GLY A 272 17.69 3.40 8.89
CA GLY A 272 18.83 3.76 8.05
C GLY A 272 19.12 2.78 6.90
N GLU A 273 18.20 1.87 6.60
CA GLU A 273 18.33 0.90 5.48
C GLU A 273 18.13 1.54 4.10
N ILE A 274 17.43 2.67 4.03
CA ILE A 274 17.27 3.46 2.81
C ILE A 274 17.55 4.93 3.12
N SER A 275 18.05 5.65 2.13
CA SER A 275 18.33 7.08 2.23
C SER A 275 17.04 7.92 2.18
N GLN A 276 17.13 9.16 2.67
CA GLN A 276 16.07 10.17 2.54
C GLN A 276 15.69 10.42 1.07
N ALA A 277 16.66 10.36 0.15
CA ALA A 277 16.42 10.56 -1.28
C ALA A 277 15.62 9.40 -1.89
N GLU A 278 15.97 8.16 -1.56
CA GLU A 278 15.22 6.97 -1.99
C GLU A 278 13.81 6.96 -1.42
N ALA A 279 13.65 7.25 -0.12
CA ALA A 279 12.34 7.33 0.51
C ALA A 279 11.47 8.44 -0.12
N ALA A 280 12.04 9.62 -0.37
CA ALA A 280 11.33 10.72 -1.04
C ALA A 280 10.86 10.33 -2.44
N GLU A 281 11.70 9.62 -3.20
CA GLU A 281 11.37 9.17 -4.55
C GLU A 281 10.25 8.10 -4.54
N GLU A 282 10.30 7.17 -3.60
CA GLU A 282 9.22 6.20 -3.39
C GLU A 282 7.90 6.88 -2.98
N LEU A 283 7.96 7.90 -2.12
CA LEU A 283 6.78 8.70 -1.77
C LEU A 283 6.25 9.48 -2.97
N ARG A 284 7.11 10.09 -3.80
CA ARG A 284 6.66 10.73 -5.05
C ARG A 284 5.93 9.74 -5.94
N LYS A 285 6.47 8.55 -6.15
CA LYS A 285 5.79 7.49 -6.94
C LYS A 285 4.44 7.10 -6.35
N LEU A 286 4.33 7.07 -5.02
CA LEU A 286 3.08 6.78 -4.32
C LEU A 286 2.05 7.91 -4.47
N TYR A 287 2.46 9.18 -4.36
CA TYR A 287 1.54 10.32 -4.27
C TYR A 287 1.29 11.09 -5.58
N ILE A 288 2.19 11.00 -6.58
CA ILE A 288 1.91 11.48 -7.96
C ILE A 288 0.64 10.83 -8.52
N LYS A 289 0.31 9.63 -8.03
CA LYS A 289 -0.90 8.89 -8.35
C LYS A 289 -2.19 9.43 -7.74
N ASP A 290 -2.19 9.77 -6.46
CA ASP A 290 -3.42 9.79 -5.65
C ASP A 290 -4.18 11.12 -5.57
N THR A 291 -3.62 12.20 -6.11
CA THR A 291 -4.39 13.46 -6.23
C THR A 291 -5.43 13.31 -7.35
N LYS A 292 -6.57 12.72 -7.00
CA LYS A 292 -7.73 12.63 -7.89
C LYS A 292 -8.04 14.03 -8.41
N THR A 293 -8.48 14.11 -9.66
CA THR A 293 -9.36 15.17 -10.19
C THR A 293 -10.75 15.06 -9.53
N SER A 294 -10.76 14.92 -8.21
CA SER A 294 -11.96 14.93 -7.40
C SER A 294 -12.03 16.33 -6.80
N SER A 295 -13.20 16.95 -6.82
CA SER A 295 -13.48 18.13 -6.00
C SER A 295 -13.39 17.84 -4.50
N LEU A 296 -13.12 16.59 -4.10
CA LEU A 296 -13.01 16.13 -2.73
C LEU A 296 -11.58 16.30 -2.21
N ILE A 297 -11.49 16.59 -0.91
CA ILE A 297 -10.26 16.58 -0.14
C ILE A 297 -9.89 15.13 0.18
N TYR A 298 -8.65 14.76 -0.14
CA TYR A 298 -8.11 13.43 0.08
C TYR A 298 -7.40 13.34 1.42
N GLY A 299 -7.70 12.29 2.19
CA GLY A 299 -7.10 12.05 3.51
C GLY A 299 -6.56 10.64 3.66
N GLU A 300 -5.47 10.49 4.39
CA GLU A 300 -4.96 9.19 4.83
C GLU A 300 -4.73 9.17 6.34
N SER A 301 -5.09 8.08 6.98
CA SER A 301 -4.88 7.84 8.41
C SER A 301 -4.05 6.59 8.60
N ASP A 302 -2.77 6.79 8.90
CA ASP A 302 -1.76 5.74 8.97
C ASP A 302 -0.62 6.16 9.93
N GLN A 303 -0.33 5.30 10.91
CA GLN A 303 0.76 5.53 11.87
C GLN A 303 2.15 5.65 11.21
N LYS A 304 2.33 5.06 10.02
CA LYS A 304 3.63 5.03 9.33
C LYS A 304 3.99 6.38 8.72
N LEU A 305 3.01 7.26 8.52
CA LEU A 305 3.20 8.64 8.07
C LEU A 305 4.00 9.46 9.10
N SER A 306 3.95 9.08 10.38
CA SER A 306 4.61 9.79 11.49
C SER A 306 6.14 9.88 11.34
N ASN A 307 6.79 8.97 10.62
CA ASN A 307 8.23 9.05 10.32
C ASN A 307 8.54 9.81 9.02
N LEU A 308 7.51 10.14 8.25
CA LEU A 308 7.62 10.62 6.87
C LEU A 308 7.20 12.09 6.75
N ILE A 309 6.88 12.76 7.86
CA ILE A 309 6.34 14.12 7.90
C ILE A 309 7.21 15.10 7.11
N GLY A 310 8.50 15.23 7.44
CA GLY A 310 9.42 16.12 6.75
C GLY A 310 9.56 15.82 5.25
N LEU A 311 9.60 14.54 4.87
CA LEU A 311 9.64 14.13 3.45
C LEU A 311 8.35 14.48 2.71
N ILE A 312 7.20 14.20 3.33
CA ILE A 312 5.87 14.51 2.80
C ILE A 312 5.73 16.02 2.62
N HIS A 313 6.13 16.83 3.60
CA HIS A 313 6.09 18.28 3.50
C HIS A 313 7.02 18.79 2.38
N LYS A 314 8.21 18.19 2.22
CA LYS A 314 9.12 18.54 1.12
C LYS A 314 8.54 18.26 -0.28
N ILE A 315 7.77 17.18 -0.44
CA ILE A 315 7.17 16.81 -1.74
C ILE A 315 5.80 17.45 -1.97
N MET A 316 5.04 17.74 -0.90
CA MET A 316 3.70 18.32 -0.90
C MET A 316 3.62 19.43 0.16
N PRO A 317 4.24 20.59 -0.08
CA PRO A 317 4.39 21.66 0.92
C PRO A 317 3.08 22.28 1.41
N LYS A 318 1.98 22.06 0.69
CA LYS A 318 0.63 22.56 1.06
C LYS A 318 -0.25 21.51 1.73
N ALA A 319 0.23 20.27 1.89
CA ALA A 319 -0.53 19.23 2.57
C ALA A 319 -0.72 19.57 4.06
N LYS A 320 -1.90 19.23 4.58
CA LYS A 320 -2.25 19.46 5.99
C LYS A 320 -2.00 18.20 6.83
N PHE A 321 -1.68 18.36 8.11
CA PHE A 321 -1.43 17.26 9.04
C PHE A 321 -2.36 17.32 10.24
N ILE A 322 -2.89 16.18 10.66
CA ILE A 322 -3.70 16.06 11.87
C ILE A 322 -2.97 15.09 12.79
N TRP A 323 -2.38 15.59 13.87
CA TRP A 323 -1.79 14.75 14.89
C TRP A 323 -2.90 14.24 15.81
N LEU A 324 -3.29 12.97 15.62
CA LEU A 324 -4.25 12.29 16.47
C LEU A 324 -3.52 11.56 17.60
N ILE A 325 -3.59 12.13 18.80
CA ILE A 325 -3.02 11.56 20.01
C ILE A 325 -4.11 10.91 20.87
N ARG A 326 -3.78 9.81 21.55
CA ARG A 326 -4.66 9.13 22.49
C ARG A 326 -3.98 9.05 23.84
N GLU A 327 -4.81 9.05 24.88
CA GLU A 327 -4.38 8.90 26.27
C GLU A 327 -3.35 7.75 26.42
N PRO A 328 -2.19 8.01 27.06
CA PRO A 328 -1.07 7.08 27.08
C PRO A 328 -1.40 5.76 27.79
N VAL A 329 -2.11 5.78 28.93
CA VAL A 329 -2.50 4.56 29.67
C VAL A 329 -3.35 3.66 28.78
N LYS A 330 -4.39 4.21 28.14
CA LYS A 330 -5.25 3.50 27.17
C LYS A 330 -4.49 2.96 25.96
N THR A 331 -3.44 3.64 25.51
CA THR A 331 -2.66 3.22 24.35
C THR A 331 -1.73 2.08 24.72
N VAL A 332 -0.92 2.24 25.76
CA VAL A 332 0.01 1.22 26.28
C VAL A 332 -0.74 -0.05 26.66
N ASN A 333 -1.85 0.07 27.39
CA ASN A 333 -2.67 -1.11 27.73
C ASN A 333 -3.22 -1.82 26.48
N SER A 334 -3.56 -1.08 25.42
CA SER A 334 -4.03 -1.68 24.17
C SER A 334 -2.93 -2.35 23.36
N THR A 335 -1.69 -1.89 23.42
CA THR A 335 -0.58 -2.47 22.65
C THR A 335 0.03 -3.63 23.41
N TYR A 336 0.30 -3.47 24.71
CA TYR A 336 0.85 -4.49 25.58
C TYR A 336 -0.03 -5.76 25.64
N SER A 337 -1.34 -5.61 25.85
CA SER A 337 -2.29 -6.74 25.86
C SER A 337 -2.40 -7.51 24.54
N ARG A 338 -1.85 -6.98 23.46
CA ARG A 338 -1.78 -7.63 22.14
C ARG A 338 -0.42 -8.30 21.90
N GLY A 339 0.44 -8.36 22.90
CA GLY A 339 1.77 -8.96 22.82
C GLY A 339 2.78 -8.11 22.04
N TRP A 340 2.54 -6.80 21.90
CA TRP A 340 3.48 -5.93 21.22
C TRP A 340 4.83 -5.92 21.94
N PHE A 341 5.92 -6.12 21.20
CA PHE A 341 7.29 -6.22 21.71
C PHE A 341 7.52 -7.41 22.63
N SER A 342 6.67 -8.44 22.51
CA SER A 342 6.88 -9.68 23.25
C SER A 342 8.14 -10.40 22.78
N ASN A 343 8.71 -11.23 23.64
CA ASN A 343 9.87 -12.04 23.28
C ASN A 343 9.61 -12.94 22.04
N ASN A 344 8.36 -13.40 21.88
CA ASN A 344 7.92 -14.17 20.70
C ASN A 344 7.92 -13.33 19.42
N GLU A 345 7.72 -12.02 19.54
CA GLU A 345 7.73 -11.10 18.41
C GLU A 345 9.15 -10.67 18.01
N MET A 346 10.03 -10.55 18.99
CA MET A 346 11.35 -9.95 18.83
C MET A 346 12.43 -10.91 18.33
N GLU A 347 12.06 -12.18 18.05
CA GLU A 347 12.94 -13.28 17.60
C GLU A 347 14.37 -13.19 18.17
N PHE A 348 14.50 -13.38 19.48
CA PHE A 348 15.82 -13.64 20.08
C PHE A 348 16.40 -14.94 19.49
N GLU A 349 17.67 -14.94 19.07
CA GLU A 349 18.32 -16.13 18.49
C GLU A 349 18.08 -17.37 19.38
N GLY A 350 17.46 -18.41 18.81
CA GLY A 350 17.43 -19.75 19.41
C GLY A 350 16.09 -20.31 19.94
N GLN A 351 14.92 -19.72 19.67
CA GLN A 351 13.64 -20.32 20.08
C GLN A 351 12.67 -20.53 18.89
N ASN A 352 12.18 -21.78 18.77
CA ASN A 352 11.19 -22.19 17.77
C ASN A 352 9.89 -21.39 17.90
N LYS A 353 9.32 -20.97 16.76
CA LYS A 353 8.00 -20.33 16.68
C LYS A 353 6.95 -21.19 17.39
N LEU A 354 6.48 -20.74 18.55
CA LEU A 354 5.27 -21.26 19.15
C LEU A 354 4.06 -20.69 18.38
N ASP A 355 3.22 -21.62 17.96
CA ASP A 355 1.98 -21.42 17.21
C ASP A 355 1.14 -20.31 17.86
N SER A 356 1.08 -19.12 17.26
CA SER A 356 0.33 -18.01 17.82
C SER A 356 -0.65 -17.43 16.80
N ASN A 357 -1.93 -17.68 17.06
CA ASN A 357 -3.08 -17.05 16.41
C ASN A 357 -3.21 -15.53 16.76
N LEU A 358 -2.10 -14.84 16.98
CA LEU A 358 -2.00 -13.44 17.38
C LEU A 358 -1.04 -12.71 16.43
N TYR A 359 -1.60 -12.13 15.36
CA TYR A 359 -0.97 -11.13 14.48
C TYR A 359 0.53 -11.31 14.16
N ALA A 360 0.90 -12.44 13.56
CA ALA A 360 2.14 -12.57 12.79
C ALA A 360 1.93 -12.00 11.37
N GLY A 361 2.65 -10.95 11.00
CA GLY A 361 2.58 -10.34 9.66
C GLY A 361 3.35 -9.03 9.56
N ILE A 362 3.37 -8.43 8.37
CA ILE A 362 4.20 -7.27 7.99
C ILE A 362 4.21 -6.08 9.00
N TYR A 363 3.16 -5.87 9.79
CA TYR A 363 3.15 -4.80 10.80
C TYR A 363 4.06 -5.08 12.00
N SER A 364 4.28 -6.37 12.30
CA SER A 364 5.18 -6.84 13.35
C SER A 364 6.63 -6.74 12.86
N ASP A 365 6.91 -7.29 11.67
CA ASP A 365 8.25 -7.32 11.07
C ASP A 365 8.83 -5.91 10.87
N TYR A 366 7.96 -4.93 10.65
CA TYR A 366 8.32 -3.52 10.45
C TYR A 366 7.82 -2.64 11.60
N ARG A 367 7.89 -3.14 12.84
CA ARG A 367 7.72 -2.29 14.00
C ARG A 367 9.03 -1.56 14.32
N PRO A 368 8.97 -0.24 14.59
CA PRO A 368 10.12 0.50 15.10
C PRO A 368 10.77 -0.18 16.30
N ARG A 369 12.09 -0.25 16.27
CA ARG A 369 12.94 -0.69 17.37
C ARG A 369 13.94 0.40 17.69
N GLY A 370 14.15 0.65 18.97
CA GLY A 370 15.01 1.73 19.44
C GLY A 370 16.49 1.50 19.16
N ASP A 371 16.92 0.24 19.15
CA ASP A 371 18.28 -0.15 18.79
C ASP A 371 18.57 0.07 17.30
N LEU A 372 17.64 -0.33 16.43
CA LEU A 372 17.80 -0.19 14.98
C LEU A 372 17.61 1.24 14.49
N SER A 373 16.84 2.07 15.20
CA SER A 373 16.69 3.49 14.86
C SER A 373 17.86 4.36 15.32
N GLY A 374 18.85 3.78 16.02
CA GLY A 374 19.94 4.51 16.65
C GLY A 374 19.50 5.38 17.83
N TYR A 375 18.29 5.19 18.35
CA TYR A 375 17.77 5.93 19.51
C TYR A 375 18.45 5.48 20.81
N MET A 376 18.80 4.21 20.90
CA MET A 376 19.54 3.62 22.03
C MET A 376 20.43 2.49 21.54
N SER A 377 21.32 2.00 22.40
CA SER A 377 22.13 0.81 22.11
C SER A 377 21.30 -0.47 22.11
N LYS A 378 21.83 -1.53 21.50
CA LYS A 378 21.22 -2.87 21.52
C LYS A 378 21.03 -3.37 22.95
N ASP A 379 22.02 -3.18 23.82
CA ASP A 379 21.96 -3.66 25.20
C ASP A 379 20.87 -2.93 25.99
N GLU A 380 20.79 -1.60 25.87
CA GLU A 380 19.71 -0.81 26.49
C GLU A 380 18.31 -1.26 26.03
N TRP A 381 18.16 -1.55 24.73
CA TRP A 381 16.90 -2.03 24.17
C TRP A 381 16.51 -3.44 24.67
N LEU A 382 17.51 -4.32 24.81
CA LEU A 382 17.30 -5.68 25.28
C LEU A 382 16.99 -5.74 26.78
N ASP A 383 17.54 -4.82 27.58
CA ASP A 383 17.28 -4.70 29.02
C ASP A 383 15.86 -4.20 29.33
N MET A 384 15.20 -3.49 28.40
CA MET A 384 13.83 -3.03 28.58
C MET A 384 12.84 -4.19 28.64
N SER A 385 11.90 -4.11 29.59
CA SER A 385 10.75 -5.04 29.62
C SER A 385 9.83 -4.84 28.41
N GLU A 386 9.02 -5.85 28.08
CA GLU A 386 8.00 -5.75 27.02
C GLU A 386 7.07 -4.55 27.25
N PHE A 387 6.66 -4.33 28.50
CA PHE A 387 5.84 -3.19 28.91
C PHE A 387 6.57 -1.86 28.69
N GLU A 388 7.84 -1.77 29.09
CA GLU A 388 8.64 -0.56 28.89
C GLU A 388 8.84 -0.22 27.41
N ARG A 389 9.06 -1.21 26.54
CA ARG A 389 9.13 -0.99 25.07
C ARG A 389 7.83 -0.43 24.51
N ASN A 390 6.67 -0.83 25.05
CA ASN A 390 5.38 -0.24 24.69
C ASN A 390 5.26 1.22 25.15
N CYS A 391 5.76 1.55 26.34
CA CYS A 391 5.81 2.94 26.83
C CYS A 391 6.73 3.81 25.97
N TRP A 392 7.96 3.33 25.70
CA TRP A 392 8.90 3.98 24.79
C TRP A 392 8.28 4.23 23.42
N TYR A 393 7.59 3.24 22.86
CA TYR A 393 7.02 3.34 21.53
C TYR A 393 5.96 4.46 21.42
N TRP A 394 5.11 4.63 22.45
CA TRP A 394 4.18 5.76 22.51
C TRP A 394 4.92 7.10 22.57
N TYR A 395 5.94 7.19 23.43
CA TYR A 395 6.75 8.40 23.58
C TYR A 395 7.50 8.76 22.29
N PHE A 396 8.22 7.79 21.73
CA PHE A 396 9.05 7.91 20.54
C PHE A 396 8.27 8.51 19.38
N TRP A 397 7.09 7.97 19.07
CA TRP A 397 6.28 8.50 17.98
C TRP A 397 5.77 9.90 18.23
N ASN A 398 5.24 10.18 19.42
CA ASN A 398 4.67 11.49 19.72
C ASN A 398 5.75 12.58 19.78
N GLN A 399 6.93 12.28 20.33
CA GLN A 399 8.09 13.18 20.24
C GLN A 399 8.52 13.43 18.81
N ASN A 400 8.61 12.39 17.99
CA ASN A 400 9.01 12.53 16.59
C ASN A 400 8.01 13.37 15.80
N ILE A 401 6.71 13.13 16.00
CA ILE A 401 5.64 13.92 15.36
C ILE A 401 5.76 15.39 15.77
N MET A 402 5.87 15.68 17.07
CA MET A 402 6.00 17.04 17.57
C MET A 402 7.20 17.76 16.95
N LYS A 403 8.39 17.13 17.03
CA LYS A 403 9.63 17.69 16.49
C LYS A 403 9.55 18.01 14.99
N GLU A 404 8.93 17.15 14.20
CA GLU A 404 8.78 17.37 12.76
C GLU A 404 7.72 18.44 12.44
N LEU A 405 6.61 18.45 13.18
CA LEU A 405 5.55 19.46 12.99
C LEU A 405 5.98 20.86 13.43
N ASP A 406 6.85 20.99 14.43
CA ASP A 406 7.42 22.28 14.87
C ASP A 406 8.28 22.95 13.79
N LEU A 407 8.73 22.19 12.78
CA LEU A 407 9.46 22.70 11.61
C LEU A 407 8.52 23.16 10.48
N ILE A 408 7.22 22.94 10.61
CA ILE A 408 6.20 23.23 9.60
C ILE A 408 5.34 24.42 10.06
N ASP A 409 4.89 25.26 9.12
CA ASP A 409 3.94 26.34 9.40
C ASP A 409 2.74 25.80 10.19
N SER A 410 2.45 26.40 11.35
CA SER A 410 1.37 26.00 12.26
C SER A 410 -0.03 26.05 11.63
N LYS A 411 -0.20 26.73 10.49
CA LYS A 411 -1.44 26.70 9.70
C LYS A 411 -1.67 25.38 8.96
N LEU A 412 -0.62 24.58 8.79
CA LEU A 412 -0.68 23.31 8.06
C LEU A 412 -0.88 22.12 8.98
N TRP A 413 -1.00 22.30 10.29
CA TRP A 413 -1.25 21.17 11.18
C TRP A 413 -2.08 21.52 12.42
N ILE A 414 -2.77 20.51 12.95
CA ILE A 414 -3.50 20.60 14.21
C ILE A 414 -3.25 19.35 15.06
N LYS A 415 -3.29 19.52 16.39
CA LYS A 415 -3.29 18.42 17.36
C LYS A 415 -4.71 18.16 17.85
N VAL A 416 -5.11 16.89 17.87
CA VAL A 416 -6.45 16.45 18.31
C VAL A 416 -6.29 15.25 19.24
N ARG A 417 -6.91 15.33 20.42
CA ARG A 417 -7.04 14.18 21.32
C ARG A 417 -8.19 13.29 20.85
N LEU A 418 -7.99 11.98 20.78
CA LEU A 418 -9.02 11.02 20.40
C LEU A 418 -10.27 11.16 21.28
N GLU A 419 -10.06 11.41 22.58
CA GLU A 419 -11.14 11.61 23.55
C GLU A 419 -12.03 12.81 23.22
N GLU A 420 -11.50 13.82 22.55
CA GLU A 420 -12.18 15.07 22.18
C GLU A 420 -12.65 15.08 20.72
N LEU A 421 -12.45 13.98 19.97
CA LEU A 421 -12.68 13.94 18.53
C LEU A 421 -14.12 14.31 18.15
N GLY A 422 -15.10 13.91 18.97
CA GLY A 422 -16.51 14.25 18.74
C GLY A 422 -16.79 15.74 18.87
N GLU A 423 -16.16 16.40 19.84
CA GLU A 423 -16.31 17.84 20.10
C GLU A 423 -15.55 18.68 19.06
N LYS A 424 -14.38 18.19 18.63
CA LYS A 424 -13.46 18.88 17.71
C LYS A 424 -13.74 18.64 16.23
N ILE A 425 -14.68 17.75 15.87
CA ILE A 425 -14.88 17.36 14.46
C ILE A 425 -15.18 18.56 13.54
N ASN A 426 -15.95 19.54 14.03
CA ASN A 426 -16.27 20.75 13.27
C ASN A 426 -15.05 21.65 13.05
N SER A 427 -14.18 21.79 14.06
CA SER A 427 -12.91 22.50 13.92
C SER A 427 -11.96 21.79 12.95
N ILE A 428 -12.03 20.45 12.85
CA ILE A 428 -11.26 19.70 11.85
C ILE A 428 -11.81 19.98 10.43
N TYR A 429 -13.13 20.08 10.26
CA TYR A 429 -13.72 20.46 8.97
C TYR A 429 -13.29 21.87 8.54
N GLU A 430 -13.35 22.84 9.45
CA GLU A 430 -12.86 24.21 9.20
C GLU A 430 -11.37 24.23 8.86
N PHE A 431 -10.55 23.49 9.61
CA PHE A 431 -9.12 23.33 9.33
C PHE A 431 -8.87 22.73 7.95
N LEU A 432 -9.74 21.85 7.46
CA LEU A 432 -9.65 21.26 6.12
C LEU A 432 -10.33 22.15 5.05
N ASP A 433 -10.71 23.39 5.34
CA ASP A 433 -11.38 24.31 4.41
C ASP A 433 -12.73 23.78 3.87
N VAL A 434 -13.48 23.00 4.68
CA VAL A 434 -14.85 22.56 4.36
C VAL A 434 -15.86 23.02 5.41
N GLN A 435 -17.12 23.16 4.99
CA GLN A 435 -18.18 23.63 5.88
C GLN A 435 -18.55 22.55 6.92
N PRO A 436 -18.65 22.90 8.21
CA PRO A 436 -19.06 21.94 9.24
C PRO A 436 -20.41 21.28 8.95
N ILE A 437 -20.56 20.03 9.36
CA ILE A 437 -21.81 19.27 9.29
C ILE A 437 -22.18 18.70 10.66
N ASN A 438 -23.48 18.63 10.95
CA ASN A 438 -23.96 17.91 12.13
C ASN A 438 -23.75 16.41 11.92
N SER A 439 -22.71 15.85 12.52
CA SER A 439 -22.41 14.42 12.46
C SER A 439 -22.02 13.89 13.84
N GLU A 440 -22.73 12.88 14.32
CA GLU A 440 -22.35 12.20 15.55
C GLU A 440 -21.09 11.36 15.31
N VAL A 441 -20.05 11.56 16.13
CA VAL A 441 -18.85 10.71 16.12
C VAL A 441 -19.02 9.62 17.18
N SER A 442 -19.23 8.38 16.74
CA SER A 442 -19.23 7.24 17.66
C SER A 442 -17.79 6.79 17.91
N THR A 443 -17.32 6.95 19.16
CA THR A 443 -16.01 6.47 19.63
C THR A 443 -16.10 5.08 20.30
N THR A 444 -17.30 4.51 20.42
CA THR A 444 -17.53 3.27 21.16
C THR A 444 -17.28 2.03 20.30
N ASN A 445 -16.19 1.32 20.59
CA ASN A 445 -16.02 -0.07 20.15
C ASN A 445 -17.04 -0.95 20.91
N LYS A 446 -18.14 -1.32 20.27
CA LYS A 446 -19.19 -2.19 20.86
C LYS A 446 -18.76 -3.66 21.03
N ALA A 447 -17.65 -4.09 20.44
CA ALA A 447 -17.15 -5.45 20.59
C ALA A 447 -16.23 -5.56 21.82
N PRO A 448 -16.46 -6.53 22.74
CA PRO A 448 -15.52 -6.78 23.82
C PRO A 448 -14.15 -7.11 23.24
N PRO A 449 -13.05 -6.61 23.84
CA PRO A 449 -11.72 -6.88 23.32
C PRO A 449 -11.47 -8.40 23.31
N LYS A 450 -10.84 -8.90 22.25
CA LYS A 450 -10.42 -10.32 22.14
C LYS A 450 -9.42 -10.75 23.22
N TYR A 451 -8.94 -9.81 24.03
CA TYR A 451 -7.87 -9.94 25.00
C TYR A 451 -8.21 -9.11 26.25
N GLU A 452 -7.74 -9.54 27.42
CA GLU A 452 -7.94 -8.80 28.66
C GLU A 452 -7.07 -7.54 28.67
N LEU A 453 -7.68 -6.38 28.90
CA LEU A 453 -6.92 -5.14 29.10
C LEU A 453 -6.37 -5.13 30.53
N LEU A 454 -5.07 -4.89 30.64
CA LEU A 454 -4.47 -4.52 31.93
C LEU A 454 -5.03 -3.14 32.29
N THR A 455 -5.60 -2.97 33.49
CA THR A 455 -5.95 -1.65 34.02
C THR A 455 -4.75 -1.07 34.74
N ASP A 456 -4.67 0.26 34.84
CA ASP A 456 -3.58 0.94 35.58
C ASP A 456 -3.47 0.43 37.03
N GLU A 457 -4.61 0.17 37.68
CA GLU A 457 -4.67 -0.44 39.02
C GLU A 457 -4.01 -1.84 39.13
N LYS A 458 -3.82 -2.53 38.01
CA LYS A 458 -3.18 -3.85 37.93
C LYS A 458 -1.69 -3.76 37.58
N TRP A 459 -1.13 -2.56 37.41
CA TRP A 459 0.29 -2.39 37.08
C TRP A 459 1.17 -2.64 38.30
N THR A 460 2.35 -3.22 38.06
CA THR A 460 3.37 -3.37 39.10
C THR A 460 4.12 -2.06 39.32
N THR A 461 4.85 -1.93 40.43
CA THR A 461 5.72 -0.76 40.68
C THR A 461 6.73 -0.53 39.55
N ALA A 462 7.27 -1.60 38.95
CA ALA A 462 8.18 -1.51 37.81
C ALA A 462 7.50 -0.99 36.53
N MET A 463 6.24 -1.36 36.30
CA MET A 463 5.42 -0.86 35.20
C MET A 463 5.12 0.64 35.38
N HIS A 464 4.71 1.07 36.57
CA HIS A 464 4.53 2.49 36.85
C HIS A 464 5.83 3.29 36.67
N SER A 465 6.98 2.76 37.11
CA SER A 465 8.28 3.40 36.89
C SER A 465 8.60 3.55 35.40
N SER A 466 8.39 2.50 34.61
CA SER A 466 8.55 2.51 33.15
C SER A 466 7.61 3.50 32.47
N PHE A 467 6.36 3.56 32.92
CA PHE A 467 5.38 4.50 32.39
C PHE A 467 5.76 5.94 32.71
N ASN A 468 6.15 6.25 33.94
CA ASN A 468 6.56 7.59 34.34
C ASN A 468 7.83 8.05 33.61
N LYS A 469 8.77 7.14 33.36
CA LYS A 469 9.98 7.41 32.56
C LYS A 469 9.63 7.94 31.17
N TRP A 470 8.72 7.27 30.46
CA TRP A 470 8.46 7.51 29.04
C TRP A 470 7.19 8.32 28.75
N CYS A 471 6.07 8.01 29.40
CA CYS A 471 4.74 8.49 29.03
C CYS A 471 4.22 9.66 29.87
N ASP A 472 4.72 9.87 31.09
CA ASP A 472 4.32 10.99 31.95
C ASP A 472 4.99 12.30 31.50
N LYS A 473 4.53 12.81 30.36
CA LYS A 473 5.03 13.99 29.67
C LYS A 473 3.85 14.90 29.33
N GLN A 474 3.51 15.81 30.25
CA GLN A 474 2.38 16.74 30.07
C GLN A 474 2.51 17.59 28.81
N ASP A 475 3.73 17.92 28.39
CA ASP A 475 3.94 18.72 27.17
C ASP A 475 3.55 17.96 25.89
N LEU A 476 3.56 16.62 25.92
CA LEU A 476 3.20 15.79 24.76
C LEU A 476 1.72 15.51 24.63
N TYR A 477 1.00 15.27 25.74
CA TYR A 477 -0.41 14.89 25.74
C TYR A 477 -1.30 16.08 26.02
#